data_AF-A0A523EJA3-F1
#
_entry.id   AF-A0A523EJA3-F1
#
_cell.length_a   1.000
_cell.length_b   1.000
_cell.length_c   1.000
_cell.angle_alpha   90.00
_cell.angle_beta   90.00
_cell.angle_gamma   90.00
#
_symmetry.space_group_name_H-M   'P 1'
#
loop_
_entity.id
_entity.type
_entity.pdbx_description
1 polymer ?
#
loop_
_entity_poly.entity_id
_entity_poly.type
_entity_poly.pdbx_seq_one_letter_code
_entity_poly.pdbx_strand_id
1 'polypeptide(L)' 'MAQVTIYLPDALIEEARKQARGAERSLSSWVAELVRRETTAVEWPKSLVDLLTHGRGDLVEPDDPPPENIEAIT' A
#
# COMPACT_ATOMS: atom_id res chain seq x y z
N MET A 1 4.98 -14.04 9.34
CA MET A 1 4.29 -12.73 9.31
C MET A 1 4.85 -11.94 8.15
N ALA A 2 4.00 -11.30 7.36
CA ALA A 2 4.47 -10.41 6.29
C ALA A 2 4.99 -9.11 6.91
N GLN A 3 6.16 -8.65 6.46
CA GLN A 3 6.67 -7.32 6.79
C GLN A 3 6.30 -6.38 5.64
N VAL A 4 5.66 -5.25 5.97
CA VAL A 4 5.28 -4.23 5.00
C VAL A 4 6.04 -2.95 5.36
N THR A 5 6.73 -2.38 4.36
CA THR A 5 7.36 -1.07 4.46
C THR A 5 6.49 -0.06 3.73
N ILE A 6 6.09 1.01 4.41
CA ILE A 6 5.33 2.11 3.81
C ILE A 6 6.13 3.40 3.93
N TYR A 7 6.16 4.18 2.86
CA TYR A 7 6.78 5.50 2.83
C TYR A 7 5.70 6.55 3.07
N LEU A 8 5.91 7.39 4.07
CA LEU A 8 4.99 8.44 4.47
C LEU A 8 5.71 9.79 4.44
N PRO A 9 5.03 10.89 4.08
CA PRO A 9 5.60 12.23 4.22
C PRO A 9 6.02 12.52 5.66
N ASP A 10 7.07 13.31 5.84
CA ASP A 10 7.65 13.64 7.15
C ASP A 10 6.63 14.21 8.14
N ALA A 11 5.76 15.11 7.68
CA ALA A 11 4.71 15.68 8.53
C ALA A 11 3.74 14.59 9.06
N LEU A 12 3.46 13.57 8.26
CA LEU A 12 2.51 12.52 8.61
C LEU A 12 3.13 11.48 9.55
N ILE A 13 4.40 11.14 9.38
CA ILE A 13 5.09 10.23 10.30
C ILE A 13 5.26 10.86 11.69
N GLU A 14 5.52 12.17 11.77
CA GLU A 14 5.65 12.86 13.05
C GLU A 14 4.31 12.93 13.80
N GLU A 15 3.21 13.22 13.10
CA GLU A 15 1.89 13.16 13.72
C GLU A 15 1.53 11.74 14.17
N ALA A 16 1.79 10.72 13.34
CA ALA A 16 1.55 9.33 13.71
C ALA A 16 2.36 8.90 14.96
N ARG A 17 3.62 9.34 15.07
CA ARG A 17 4.46 9.10 16.25
C ARG A 17 3.90 9.76 17.50
N LYS A 18 3.40 11.00 17.38
CA LYS A 18 2.77 11.73 18.49
C LYS A 18 1.51 11.02 18.97
N GLN A 19 0.65 10.59 18.04
CA GLN A 19 -0.57 9.85 18.36
C GLN A 19 -0.28 8.49 19.02
N ALA A 20 0.71 7.74 18.49
CA ALA A 20 1.11 6.46 19.07
C ALA A 20 1.64 6.61 20.51
N ARG A 21 2.47 7.64 20.76
CA ARG A 21 2.96 7.97 22.11
C ARG A 21 1.82 8.35 23.05
N GLY A 22 0.88 9.18 22.59
CA GLY A 22 -0.29 9.57 23.38
C GLY A 22 -1.21 8.39 23.74
N ALA A 23 -1.18 7.33 22.94
CA ALA A 23 -1.89 6.08 23.19
C ALA A 23 -1.07 5.02 23.94
N GLU A 24 0.15 5.34 24.39
CA GLU A 24 1.08 4.40 25.05
C GLU A 24 1.38 3.13 24.24
N ARG A 25 1.43 3.26 22.90
CA ARG A 25 1.68 2.14 21.99
C ARG A 25 2.91 2.39 21.13
N SER A 26 3.50 1.29 20.65
CA SER A 26 4.49 1.39 19.57
C SER A 26 3.81 1.90 18.30
N LEU A 27 4.57 2.59 17.45
CA LEU A 27 4.06 3.12 16.19
C LEU A 27 3.46 2.01 15.31
N SER A 28 4.13 0.86 15.21
CA SER A 28 3.63 -0.27 14.40
C SER A 28 2.33 -0.86 14.95
N SER A 29 2.20 -1.00 16.28
CA SER A 29 0.98 -1.48 16.91
C SER A 29 -0.18 -0.50 16.70
N TRP A 30 0.09 0.80 16.84
CA TRP A 30 -0.89 1.85 16.62
C TRP A 30 -1.36 1.91 15.15
N VAL A 31 -0.44 1.86 14.19
CA VAL A 31 -0.77 1.82 12.76
C VAL A 31 -1.56 0.57 12.40
N ALA A 32 -1.19 -0.61 12.93
CA ALA A 32 -1.91 -1.84 12.65
C ALA A 32 -3.36 -1.80 13.17
N GLU A 33 -3.58 -1.23 14.36
CA GLU A 33 -4.93 -1.04 14.90
C GLU A 33 -5.74 -0.02 14.10
N LEU A 34 -5.10 1.09 13.68
CA LEU A 34 -5.70 2.08 12.80
C LEU A 34 -6.19 1.40 11.51
N VAL A 35 -5.31 0.67 10.82
CA VAL A 35 -5.66 -0.06 9.58
C VAL A 35 -6.80 -1.03 9.85
N ARG A 36 -6.77 -1.80 10.94
CA ARG A 36 -7.86 -2.72 11.29
C ARG A 36 -9.19 -1.98 11.43
N ARG A 37 -9.20 -0.86 12.17
CA ARG A 37 -10.41 -0.07 12.41
C ARG A 37 -10.99 0.49 11.11
N GLU A 38 -10.16 1.07 10.26
CA GLU A 38 -10.61 1.71 9.02
C GLU A 38 -11.00 0.69 7.93
N THR A 39 -10.34 -0.47 7.88
CA THR A 39 -10.63 -1.50 6.85
C THR A 39 -11.76 -2.44 7.21
N THR A 40 -12.10 -2.59 8.50
CA THR A 40 -13.24 -3.43 8.91
C THR A 40 -14.59 -2.79 8.56
N ALA A 41 -14.63 -1.46 8.37
CA ALA A 41 -15.84 -0.71 8.03
C ALA A 41 -16.11 -0.59 6.53
N VAL A 42 -15.16 -1.01 5.68
CA VAL A 42 -15.22 -0.82 4.22
C VAL A 42 -15.24 -2.18 3.53
N GLU A 43 -16.31 -2.47 2.79
CA GLU A 43 -16.27 -3.56 1.81
C GLU A 43 -15.15 -3.25 0.81
N TRP A 44 -14.19 -4.17 0.71
CA TRP A 44 -13.12 -4.05 -0.26
C TRP A 44 -13.72 -3.99 -1.66
N PRO A 45 -13.22 -3.12 -2.57
CA PRO A 45 -13.70 -3.06 -3.93
C PRO A 45 -13.66 -4.45 -4.56
N LYS A 46 -14.75 -4.85 -5.25
CA LYS A 46 -14.85 -6.18 -5.87
C LYS A 46 -13.65 -6.50 -6.76
N SER A 47 -13.15 -5.53 -7.52
CA SER A 47 -11.96 -5.69 -8.36
C SER A 47 -10.71 -6.11 -7.58
N LEU A 48 -10.54 -5.62 -6.35
CA LEU A 48 -9.41 -5.98 -5.50
C LEU A 48 -9.61 -7.34 -4.85
N VAL A 49 -10.84 -7.67 -4.45
CA VAL A 49 -11.20 -9.02 -3.97
C VAL A 49 -10.98 -10.05 -5.08
N ASP A 50 -11.41 -9.74 -6.30
CA ASP A 50 -11.25 -10.61 -7.46
C ASP A 50 -9.77 -10.82 -7.77
N LEU A 51 -8.94 -9.77 -7.72
CA LEU A 51 -7.50 -9.86 -7.90
C LEU A 51 -6.83 -10.72 -6.83
N LEU A 52 -7.22 -10.59 -5.56
CA LEU A 52 -6.66 -11.40 -4.46
C LEU A 52 -7.16 -12.86 -4.47
N THR A 53 -8.37 -13.10 -4.98
CA THR A 53 -9.00 -14.42 -4.99
C THR A 53 -8.58 -15.23 -6.23
N HIS A 54 -8.45 -14.57 -7.38
CA HIS A 54 -8.08 -15.19 -8.66
C HIS A 54 -6.60 -15.00 -9.02
N GLY A 55 -5.85 -14.17 -8.28
CA GLY A 55 -4.42 -14.00 -8.41
C GLY A 55 -3.64 -15.22 -7.90
N ARG A 56 -3.78 -16.37 -8.56
CA ARG A 56 -2.97 -17.58 -8.34
C ARG A 56 -1.84 -17.75 -9.38
N GLY A 57 -1.24 -16.63 -9.82
CA GLY A 57 -0.07 -16.66 -10.70
C GLY A 57 -0.37 -16.60 -12.20
N ASP A 58 -1.60 -16.30 -12.60
CA ASP A 58 -2.01 -16.21 -14.01
C ASP A 58 -1.99 -14.77 -14.54
N LEU A 59 -1.34 -13.85 -13.82
CA LEU A 59 -1.14 -12.49 -14.29
C LEU A 59 -0.12 -12.54 -15.42
N VAL A 60 -0.62 -12.52 -16.66
CA VAL A 60 0.19 -12.30 -17.86
C VAL A 60 0.72 -10.88 -17.74
N GLU A 61 2.03 -10.74 -17.49
CA GLU A 61 2.72 -9.46 -17.60
C GLU A 61 2.43 -8.91 -19.00
N PRO A 62 1.85 -7.70 -19.12
CA PRO A 62 1.65 -7.10 -20.44
C PRO A 62 3.02 -6.93 -21.10
N ASP A 63 3.10 -7.16 -22.42
CA ASP A 63 4.31 -6.86 -23.17
C ASP A 63 4.69 -5.40 -22.91
N ASP A 64 5.89 -5.19 -22.36
CA ASP A 64 6.54 -3.88 -22.19
C ASP A 64 7.52 -3.70 -23.35
N PRO A 65 7.03 -3.28 -24.54
CA PRO A 65 7.91 -3.06 -25.66
C PRO A 65 8.94 -2.00 -25.27
N PRO A 66 10.22 -2.17 -25.65
CA PRO A 66 11.22 -1.14 -25.40
C PRO A 66 10.71 0.17 -25.99
N PRO A 67 11.00 1.32 -25.32
CA PRO A 67 10.57 2.62 -25.82
C PRO A 67 10.98 2.73 -27.29
N GLU A 68 10.02 3.06 -28.15
CA GLU A 68 10.31 3.30 -29.56
C GLU A 68 11.46 4.29 -29.63
N ASN A 69 12.42 4.00 -30.51
CA ASN A 69 13.56 4.86 -30.73
C ASN A 69 13.00 6.20 -31.21
N ILE A 70 12.83 7.15 -30.29
CA ILE A 70 12.46 8.51 -30.63
C ILE A 70 13.72 9.04 -31.31
N GLU A 71 13.78 8.88 -32.64
CA GLU A 71 14.79 9.54 -33.46
C GLU A 71 14.82 10.98 -32.98
N ALA A 72 15.97 11.36 -32.44
CA ALA A 72 16.17 12.63 -31.79
C ALA A 72 15.62 13.72 -32.70
N ILE A 73 14.54 14.36 -32.24
CA ILE A 73 13.94 15.53 -32.90
C ILE A 73 15.09 16.51 -33.08
N THR A 74 15.59 16.60 -34.32
CA THR A 74 16.64 17.51 -34.76
C THR A 74 16.05 18.87 -35.06
#